data_AF-A0A1X1SZ01-F1
#
_entry.id   AF-A0A1X1SZ01-F1
#
_cell.length_a   1.000
_cell.length_b   1.000
_cell.length_c   1.000
_cell.angle_alpha   90.00
_cell.angle_beta   90.00
_cell.angle_gamma   90.00
#
_symmetry.space_group_name_H-M   'P 1'
#
loop_
_entity.id
_entity.type
_entity.pdbx_description
1 polymer ?
#
loop_
_entity_poly.entity_id
_entity_poly.type
_entity_poly.pdbx_seq_one_letter_code
_entity_poly.pdbx_strand_id
1 'polypeptide(L)'
;MDSDFGFLGTGQAEMLGEILTRRSPDLLARVRRSGSVTRSEAEEIMSALSDELTDNLDDDWEPTGYGREVSAVLAQFNAARISKWP
;
A
#
# COMPACT_ATOMS: atom_id res chain seq x y z
N MET A 1 -17.29 3.54 8.61
CA MET A 1 -16.44 3.92 7.46
C MET A 1 -15.81 2.62 6.99
N ASP A 2 -16.42 1.98 5.99
CA ASP A 2 -15.80 0.85 5.31
C ASP A 2 -14.57 1.38 4.59
N SER A 3 -13.39 1.02 5.08
CA SER A 3 -12.13 1.52 4.56
C SER A 3 -11.91 0.98 3.15
N ASP A 4 -11.43 1.83 2.23
CA ASP A 4 -11.11 1.49 0.83
C ASP A 4 -10.19 0.25 0.69
N PHE A 5 -9.57 -0.16 1.79
CA PHE A 5 -8.71 -1.33 1.95
C PHE A 5 -9.29 -2.42 2.86
N GLY A 6 -10.61 -2.61 2.90
CA GLY A 6 -11.28 -3.59 3.81
C GLY A 6 -10.85 -5.06 3.65
N PHE A 7 -9.98 -5.38 2.71
CA PHE A 7 -9.31 -6.69 2.57
C PHE A 7 -7.98 -6.79 3.33
N LEU A 8 -7.48 -5.67 3.87
CA LEU A 8 -6.36 -5.61 4.80
C LEU A 8 -6.87 -5.70 6.23
N GLY A 9 -6.04 -6.19 7.15
CA GLY A 9 -6.30 -6.01 8.58
C GLY A 9 -6.22 -4.52 8.96
N THR A 10 -6.87 -4.12 10.06
CA THR A 10 -6.93 -2.71 10.50
C THR A 10 -5.56 -2.03 10.56
N GLY A 11 -4.57 -2.67 11.19
CA GLY A 11 -3.22 -2.11 11.27
C GLY A 11 -2.51 -1.98 9.91
N GLN A 12 -2.75 -2.91 8.99
CA GLN A 12 -2.20 -2.83 7.63
C GLN A 12 -2.88 -1.74 6.80
N ALA A 13 -4.18 -1.53 6.97
CA ALA A 13 -4.92 -0.46 6.32
C ALA A 13 -4.48 0.92 6.82
N GLU A 14 -4.25 1.06 8.13
CA GLU A 14 -3.68 2.27 8.74
C GLU A 14 -2.28 2.55 8.19
N MET A 15 -1.41 1.53 8.21
CA MET A 15 -0.04 1.63 7.67
C MET A 15 -0.03 2.03 6.19
N LEU A 16 -0.87 1.41 5.35
CA LEU A 16 -1.00 1.80 3.95
C LEU A 16 -1.45 3.27 3.82
N GLY A 17 -2.39 3.71 4.66
CA GLY A 17 -2.82 5.10 4.71
C GLY A 17 -1.68 6.06 5.06
N GLU A 18 -0.83 5.71 6.01
CA GLU A 18 0.34 6.50 6.39
C GLU A 18 1.38 6.58 5.27
N ILE A 19 1.71 5.44 4.64
CA ILE A 19 2.64 5.37 3.51
C ILE A 19 2.15 6.26 2.37
N LEU A 20 0.87 6.15 1.99
CA LEU A 20 0.29 6.97 0.93
C LEU A 20 0.22 8.45 1.33
N THR A 21 0.00 8.77 2.61
CA THR A 21 0.04 10.17 3.07
C THR A 21 1.43 10.78 2.88
N ARG A 22 2.50 10.01 3.11
CA ARG A 22 3.89 10.48 2.93
C ARG A 22 4.34 10.51 1.47
N ARG A 23 4.09 9.44 0.72
CA ARG A 23 4.62 9.27 -0.65
C ARG A 23 3.71 9.81 -1.74
N SER A 24 2.39 9.76 -1.56
CA SER A 24 1.42 10.08 -2.63
C SER A 24 0.09 10.59 -2.06
N PRO A 25 0.08 11.76 -1.38
CA PRO A 25 -1.13 12.29 -0.75
C PRO A 25 -2.26 12.53 -1.74
N ASP A 26 -1.95 12.89 -3.00
CA ASP A 26 -2.93 13.07 -4.06
C ASP A 26 -3.61 11.76 -4.47
N LEU A 27 -2.88 10.65 -4.49
CA LEU A 27 -3.43 9.32 -4.73
C LEU A 27 -4.38 8.91 -3.61
N LEU A 28 -3.98 9.12 -2.35
CA LEU A 28 -4.84 8.86 -1.20
C LEU A 28 -6.13 9.70 -1.25
N ALA A 29 -6.02 10.99 -1.62
CA ALA A 29 -7.17 11.87 -1.74
C ALA A 29 -8.13 11.43 -2.87
N ARG A 30 -7.60 10.95 -4.01
CA ARG A 30 -8.39 10.40 -5.10
C ARG A 30 -9.16 9.16 -4.66
N VAL A 31 -8.48 8.17 -4.08
CA VAL A 31 -9.08 6.91 -3.60
C VAL A 31 -10.17 7.18 -2.56
N ARG A 32 -9.92 8.05 -1.59
CA ARG A 32 -10.91 8.42 -0.56
C ARG A 32 -12.12 9.16 -1.14
N ARG A 33 -11.92 9.96 -2.19
CA ARG A 33 -13.00 10.70 -2.86
C ARG A 33 -13.88 9.78 -3.68
N SER A 34 -13.29 8.82 -4.40
CA SER A 34 -14.03 7.85 -5.21
C SER A 34 -14.69 6.75 -4.37
N GLY A 35 -14.19 6.48 -3.16
CA GLY A 35 -14.64 5.38 -2.31
C GLY A 35 -14.37 4.00 -2.91
N SER A 36 -13.52 3.93 -3.93
CA SER A 36 -13.15 2.71 -4.63
C SER A 36 -11.81 2.91 -5.34
N VAL A 37 -11.01 1.85 -5.37
CA VAL A 37 -9.71 1.84 -6.07
C VAL A 37 -9.93 1.38 -7.50
N THR A 38 -9.42 2.15 -8.47
CA THR A 38 -9.34 1.74 -9.88
C THR A 38 -8.07 0.92 -10.13
N ARG A 39 -7.99 0.25 -11.29
CA ARG A 39 -6.77 -0.48 -11.68
C ARG A 39 -5.53 0.41 -11.73
N SER A 40 -5.64 1.60 -12.32
CA SER A 40 -4.51 2.54 -12.38
C SER A 40 -4.04 2.94 -10.99
N GLU A 41 -4.98 3.25 -10.09
CA GLU A 41 -4.65 3.59 -8.70
C GLU A 41 -4.05 2.40 -7.96
N ALA A 42 -4.49 1.17 -8.22
CA ALA A 42 -3.89 -0.03 -7.64
C ALA A 42 -2.44 -0.23 -8.08
N GLU A 43 -2.09 0.05 -9.34
CA GLU A 43 -0.70 0.03 -9.80
C GLU A 43 0.12 1.16 -9.16
N GLU A 44 -0.44 2.36 -9.04
CA GLU A 44 0.24 3.49 -8.35
C GLU A 44 0.49 3.17 -6.86
N ILE A 45 -0.47 2.54 -6.18
CA ILE A 45 -0.30 2.07 -4.78
C ILE A 45 0.79 1.00 -4.70
N MET A 46 0.82 0.05 -5.64
CA MET A 46 1.88 -0.97 -5.70
C MET A 46 3.27 -0.34 -5.88
N SER A 47 3.39 0.69 -6.72
CA SER A 47 4.63 1.44 -6.89
C SER A 47 5.03 2.10 -5.58
N ALA A 48 4.11 2.83 -4.93
CA ALA A 48 4.40 3.53 -3.67
C ALA A 48 4.86 2.57 -2.55
N LEU A 49 4.23 1.39 -2.44
CA LEU A 49 4.63 0.36 -1.47
C LEU A 49 5.98 -0.28 -1.82
N SER A 50 6.28 -0.47 -3.11
CA SER A 50 7.56 -1.02 -3.55
C SER A 50 8.71 -0.05 -3.31
N ASP A 51 8.48 1.24 -3.56
CA ASP A 51 9.45 2.29 -3.27
C ASP A 51 9.66 2.43 -1.75
N GLU A 52 8.58 2.36 -0.95
CA GLU A 52 8.68 2.36 0.52
C GLU A 52 9.49 1.18 1.04
N LEU A 53 9.28 -0.01 0.48
CA LEU A 53 10.07 -1.18 0.86
C LEU A 53 11.55 -0.99 0.50
N THR A 54 11.82 -0.49 -0.71
CA THR A 54 13.18 -0.26 -1.22
C THR A 54 13.95 0.74 -0.35
N ASP A 55 13.28 1.81 0.09
CA ASP A 55 13.87 2.82 0.99
C ASP A 55 14.11 2.30 2.42
N ASN A 56 13.58 1.12 2.75
CA ASN A 56 13.66 0.51 4.08
C ASN A 56 14.33 -0.87 4.07
N LEU A 57 15.22 -1.08 3.09
CA LEU A 57 16.22 -2.14 3.11
C LEU A 57 17.47 -1.66 3.85
N ASP A 58 18.17 -2.58 4.52
CA ASP A 58 19.46 -2.32 5.12
C ASP A 58 20.62 -2.46 4.11
N ASP A 59 21.85 -2.33 4.58
CA ASP A 59 23.06 -2.40 3.75
C ASP A 59 23.25 -3.77 3.07
N ASP A 60 22.60 -4.82 3.60
CA ASP A 60 22.61 -6.18 3.04
C ASP A 60 21.41 -6.44 2.11
N TRP A 61 20.64 -5.40 1.76
CA TRP A 61 19.40 -5.47 0.97
C TRP A 61 18.28 -6.26 1.66
N GLU A 62 18.36 -6.45 2.98
CA GLU A 62 17.34 -7.12 3.77
C GLU A 62 16.33 -6.10 4.32
N PRO A 63 15.02 -6.42 4.37
CA PRO A 63 14.06 -5.51 4.96
C PRO A 63 14.35 -5.28 6.45
N THR A 64 14.45 -4.00 6.81
CA THR A 64 14.48 -3.55 8.22
C THR A 64 13.22 -4.00 8.96
N GLY A 65 13.15 -3.79 10.29
CA GLY A 65 11.94 -4.11 11.07
C GLY A 65 10.67 -3.49 10.46
N TYR A 66 10.74 -2.21 10.11
CA TYR A 66 9.66 -1.51 9.39
C TYR A 66 9.50 -2.03 7.95
N GLY A 67 10.59 -2.27 7.22
CA GLY A 67 10.54 -2.84 5.87
C GLY A 67 9.79 -4.18 5.79
N ARG A 68 9.88 -5.03 6.82
CA ARG A 68 9.13 -6.30 6.89
C ARG A 68 7.63 -6.07 7.00
N GLU A 69 7.21 -5.06 7.75
CA GLU A 69 5.79 -4.67 7.85
C GLU A 69 5.28 -4.13 6.51
N VAL A 70 6.07 -3.27 5.83
CA VAL A 70 5.76 -2.79 4.47
C VAL A 70 5.63 -3.96 3.49
N SER A 71 6.56 -4.92 3.56
CA SER A 71 6.54 -6.13 2.72
C SER A 71 5.27 -6.97 2.94
N ALA A 72 4.81 -7.10 4.19
CA ALA A 72 3.57 -7.80 4.51
C ALA A 72 2.34 -7.09 3.92
N VAL A 73 2.28 -5.76 4.01
CA VAL A 73 1.22 -4.95 3.39
C VAL A 73 1.25 -5.08 1.86
N LEU A 74 2.43 -4.96 1.24
CA LEU A 74 2.65 -5.13 -0.20
C LEU A 74 2.15 -6.51 -0.67
N ALA A 75 2.52 -7.58 0.02
CA ALA A 75 2.13 -8.94 -0.35
C ALA A 75 0.60 -9.11 -0.33
N GLN A 76 -0.05 -8.63 0.74
CA GLN A 76 -1.51 -8.74 0.88
C GLN A 76 -2.25 -7.84 -0.11
N PHE A 77 -1.74 -6.64 -0.37
CA PHE A 77 -2.29 -5.75 -1.38
C PHE A 77 -2.17 -6.35 -2.79
N ASN A 78 -1.01 -6.92 -3.13
CA ASN A 78 -0.80 -7.54 -4.44
C ASN A 78 -1.73 -8.75 -4.67
N ALA A 79 -1.95 -9.57 -3.64
CA ALA A 79 -2.91 -10.67 -3.71
C ALA A 79 -4.34 -10.17 -4.01
N ALA A 80 -4.76 -9.09 -3.34
CA ALA A 80 -6.05 -8.48 -3.60
C ALA A 80 -6.12 -7.84 -5.00
N ARG A 81 -5.05 -7.19 -5.45
CA ARG A 81 -4.96 -6.56 -6.78
C ARG A 81 -5.19 -7.57 -7.90
N ILE A 82 -4.52 -8.72 -7.85
CA ILE A 82 -4.68 -9.79 -8.86
C ILE A 82 -6.14 -10.27 -8.94
N SER A 83 -6.85 -10.32 -7.81
CA SER A 83 -8.25 -10.77 -7.78
C SER A 83 -9.26 -9.70 -8.16
N LYS A 84 -9.01 -8.43 -7.81
CA LYS A 84 -10.01 -7.35 -7.89
C LYS A 84 -9.79 -6.41 -9.06
N TRP A 85 -8.55 -6.27 -9.53
CA TRP A 85 -8.14 -5.33 -10.58
C TRP A 85 -7.13 -5.97 -11.56
N PRO A 86 -7.53 -7.04 -12.29
CA PRO A 86 -6.66 -7.70 -13.27
C PRO A 86 -6.33 -6.82 -14.49
#